data_AF-A0A1G8TLP5-F1
#
_entry.id   AF-A0A1G8TLP5-F1
#
_cell.length_a   1.000
_cell.length_b   1.000
_cell.length_c   1.000
_cell.angle_alpha   90.00
_cell.angle_beta   90.00
_cell.angle_gamma   90.00
#
_symmetry.space_group_name_H-M   'P 1'
#
loop_
_entity.id
_entity.type
_entity.pdbx_description
1 polymer ?
#
loop_
_entity_poly.entity_id
_entity_poly.type
_entity_poly.pdbx_seq_one_letter_code
_entity_poly.pdbx_strand_id
1 'polypeptide(L)' 'MRKQKSVYVLRRFPSYRGRTITAKRELSYGIKLASRLFLDQMMYEFNKSRLDAAINEAIDNEDREAFEKLSVHYQPYTWE' A
#
# COMPACT_ATOMS: atom_id res chain seq x y z
N MET A 1 -25.43 0.84 -35.73
CA MET A 1 -24.75 -0.09 -34.80
C MET A 1 -25.66 -0.31 -33.59
N ARG A 2 -26.26 -1.50 -33.43
CA ARG A 2 -27.13 -1.79 -32.27
C ARG A 2 -26.25 -1.93 -31.02
N LYS A 3 -26.47 -1.08 -30.01
CA LYS A 3 -25.79 -1.17 -28.71
C LYS A 3 -26.13 -2.51 -28.05
N GLN A 4 -25.12 -3.34 -27.81
CA GLN A 4 -25.28 -4.59 -27.10
C GLN A 4 -25.42 -4.28 -25.60
N LYS A 5 -26.59 -4.54 -25.02
CA LYS A 5 -26.84 -4.34 -23.58
C LYS A 5 -26.38 -5.61 -22.85
N SER A 6 -25.22 -5.54 -22.21
CA SER A 6 -24.74 -6.62 -21.34
C SER A 6 -25.53 -6.58 -20.02
N VAL A 7 -26.25 -7.67 -19.74
CA VAL A 7 -26.99 -7.85 -18.48
C VAL A 7 -26.29 -8.93 -17.69
N TYR A 8 -25.67 -8.54 -16.57
CA TYR A 8 -25.03 -9.47 -15.65
C TYR A 8 -26.07 -10.01 -14.68
N VAL A 9 -26.24 -11.33 -14.65
CA VAL A 9 -27.12 -12.01 -13.71
C VAL A 9 -26.27 -12.84 -12.77
N LEU A 10 -26.36 -12.59 -11.47
CA LEU A 10 -25.76 -13.41 -10.43
C LEU A 10 -26.46 -14.79 -10.40
N ARG A 11 -25.93 -15.76 -11.16
CA ARG A 11 -26.38 -17.14 -11.10
C ARG A 11 -25.73 -17.85 -9.91
N ARG A 12 -26.54 -18.34 -8.98
CA ARG A 12 -26.07 -19.23 -7.91
C ARG A 12 -25.63 -20.56 -8.51
N PHE A 13 -24.48 -21.08 -8.08
CA PHE A 13 -24.06 -22.44 -8.46
C PHE A 13 -25.12 -23.47 -8.02
N PRO A 14 -25.42 -24.50 -8.83
CA PRO A 14 -26.44 -25.51 -8.52
C PRO A 14 -26.23 -26.20 -7.16
N SER A 15 -24.98 -26.34 -6.74
CA SER A 15 -24.56 -26.90 -5.44
C SER A 15 -24.95 -26.06 -4.22
N TYR A 16 -25.39 -24.81 -4.42
CA TYR A 16 -25.84 -23.89 -3.36
C TYR A 16 -27.38 -23.80 -3.25
N ARG A 17 -28.15 -24.65 -3.96
CA ARG A 17 -29.60 -24.76 -3.71
C ARG A 17 -29.85 -25.25 -2.27
N GLY A 18 -30.56 -24.45 -1.48
CA GLY A 18 -30.96 -24.81 -0.11
C GLY A 18 -29.96 -24.47 0.99
N ARG A 19 -28.78 -23.91 0.68
CA ARG A 19 -27.82 -23.44 1.70
C ARG A 19 -28.03 -21.95 1.97
N THR A 20 -28.25 -21.59 3.24
CA THR A 20 -28.19 -20.19 3.69
C THR A 20 -26.75 -19.71 3.57
N ILE A 21 -26.50 -18.79 2.63
CA ILE A 21 -25.22 -18.08 2.57
C ILE A 21 -25.25 -17.07 3.71
N THR A 22 -24.67 -17.45 4.85
CA THR A 22 -24.42 -16.51 5.94
C THR A 22 -23.33 -15.56 5.43
N ALA A 23 -23.69 -14.30 5.16
CA ALA A 23 -22.70 -13.28 4.83
C ALA A 23 -21.75 -13.18 6.02
N LYS A 24 -20.54 -13.75 5.87
CA LYS A 24 -19.46 -13.56 6.82
C LYS A 24 -19.25 -12.04 6.90
N ARG A 25 -19.18 -11.46 8.10
CA ARG A 25 -18.80 -10.06 8.31
C ARG A 25 -17.34 -9.90 7.88
N GLU A 26 -17.08 -9.95 6.59
CA GLU A 26 -15.78 -9.60 6.06
C GLU A 26 -15.61 -8.10 6.23
N LEU A 27 -14.43 -7.70 6.69
CA LEU A 27 -14.08 -6.29 6.76
C LEU A 27 -14.28 -5.69 5.36
N SER A 28 -15.04 -4.60 5.28
CA SER A 28 -15.31 -3.93 4.01
C SER A 28 -14.00 -3.71 3.27
N TYR A 29 -14.00 -4.02 1.96
CA TYR A 29 -12.85 -3.79 1.11
C TYR A 29 -12.31 -2.36 1.24
N GLY A 30 -13.21 -1.38 1.40
CA GLY A 30 -12.83 0.03 1.60
C GLY A 30 -12.01 0.25 2.88
N ILE A 31 -12.36 -0.42 3.97
CA ILE A 31 -11.60 -0.33 5.22
C ILE A 31 -10.22 -0.97 5.04
N LYS A 32 -10.14 -2.15 4.42
CA LYS A 32 -8.86 -2.82 4.12
C LYS A 32 -7.95 -1.92 3.27
N LEU A 33 -8.51 -1.29 2.24
CA LEU A 33 -7.77 -0.41 1.34
C LEU A 33 -7.30 0.86 2.06
N ALA A 34 -8.18 1.52 2.80
CA ALA A 34 -7.83 2.73 3.55
C ALA A 34 -6.73 2.46 4.58
N SER A 35 -6.84 1.36 5.34
CA SER A 35 -5.80 0.96 6.30
C SER A 35 -4.46 0.69 5.62
N ARG A 36 -4.46 0.05 4.44
CA ARG A 36 -3.23 -0.21 3.69
C ARG A 36 -2.57 1.08 3.22
N LEU A 37 -3.32 1.98 2.58
CA LEU A 37 -2.79 3.25 2.09
C LEU A 37 -2.26 4.12 3.24
N PHE A 38 -2.97 4.13 4.37
CA PHE A 38 -2.54 4.84 5.57
C PHE A 38 -1.21 4.29 6.12
N LEU A 39 -1.09 2.97 6.23
CA LEU A 39 0.16 2.33 6.68
C LEU A 39 1.30 2.56 5.69
N ASP A 40 1.03 2.46 4.40
CA ASP A 40 2.03 2.69 3.35
C ASP A 40 2.58 4.13 3.45
N GLN A 41 1.70 5.14 3.63
CA GLN A 41 2.09 6.54 3.82
C GLN A 41 2.90 6.75 5.11
N MET A 42 2.42 6.21 6.24
CA MET A 42 3.15 6.32 7.51
C MET A 42 4.55 5.71 7.43
N MET A 43 4.68 4.53 6.81
CA MET A 43 5.97 3.87 6.67
C MET A 43 6.90 4.64 5.74
N TYR A 44 6.36 5.25 4.68
CA TYR A 44 7.11 6.13 3.80
C TYR A 44 7.70 7.33 4.58
N GLU A 45 6.86 8.06 5.32
CA GLU A 45 7.28 9.23 6.10
C GLU A 45 8.29 8.86 7.19
N PHE A 46 8.05 7.76 7.91
CA PHE A 46 8.96 7.29 8.95
C PHE A 46 10.33 6.90 8.38
N ASN A 47 10.36 6.17 7.27
CA ASN A 47 11.62 5.76 6.65
C ASN A 47 12.40 6.95 6.12
N LYS A 48 11.73 7.92 5.50
CA LYS A 48 12.34 9.17 5.02
C LYS A 48 12.98 9.94 6.19
N SER A 49 12.23 10.19 7.25
CA SER A 49 12.72 10.90 8.43
C SER A 49 13.88 10.17 9.11
N ARG A 50 13.85 8.84 9.17
CA ARG A 50 14.95 8.03 9.72
C ARG A 50 16.22 8.14 8.88
N LEU A 51 16.10 8.12 7.55
CA LEU A 51 17.24 8.28 6.65
C LEU A 51 17.80 9.71 6.73
N ASP A 52 16.95 10.74 6.78
CA ASP A 52 17.38 12.13 6.97
C ASP A 52 18.18 12.31 8.26
N ALA A 53 17.68 11.75 9.37
CA ALA A 53 18.38 11.79 10.65
C ALA A 53 19.76 11.10 10.58
N ALA A 54 19.83 9.92 9.97
CA ALA A 54 21.08 9.17 9.82
C ALA A 54 22.08 9.88 8.89
N ILE A 55 21.59 10.54 7.83
CA ILE A 55 22.42 11.35 6.93
C ILE A 55 23.01 12.55 7.68
N ASN A 56 22.20 13.26 8.46
CA ASN A 56 22.66 14.39 9.26
C ASN A 56 23.71 13.95 10.29
N GLU A 57 23.49 12.82 10.97
CA GLU A 57 24.47 12.25 11.90
C GLU A 57 25.78 11.86 11.20
N ALA A 58 25.72 11.32 9.97
CA ALA A 58 26.92 11.02 9.19
C ALA A 58 27.68 12.29 8.78
N ILE A 59 26.97 13.39 8.48
CA ILE A 59 27.58 14.70 8.19
C ILE A 59 28.27 15.25 9.45
N ASP A 60 27.60 15.20 10.59
CA ASP A 60 28.13 15.69 11.87
C ASP A 60 29.41 14.94 12.30
N ASN A 61 29.48 13.65 11.96
CA ASN A 61 30.63 12.78 12.26
C ASN A 61 31.73 12.78 11.16
N GLU A 62 31.57 13.58 10.10
CA GLU A 62 32.45 13.59 8.91
C GLU A 62 32.64 12.21 8.24
N ASP A 63 31.69 11.28 8.42
CA ASP A 63 31.74 9.94 7.85
C ASP A 63 31.21 9.92 6.42
N ARG A 64 32.16 10.05 5.49
CA ARG A 64 31.89 10.09 4.06
C ARG A 64 31.38 8.76 3.49
N GLU A 65 31.79 7.63 4.06
CA GLU A 65 31.35 6.31 3.57
C GLU A 65 29.91 6.03 3.98
N ALA A 66 29.55 6.36 5.23
CA ALA A 66 28.18 6.25 5.71
C ALA A 66 27.24 7.19 4.92
N PHE A 67 27.67 8.43 4.68
CA PHE A 67 26.89 9.39 3.89
C PHE A 67 26.59 8.89 2.47
N GLU A 68 27.58 8.34 1.77
CA GLU A 68 27.41 7.87 0.39
C GLU A 68 26.43 6.68 0.31
N LYS A 69 26.54 5.72 1.25
CA LYS A 69 25.60 4.59 1.35
C LYS A 69 24.17 5.06 1.64
N LEU A 70 24.01 5.94 2.62
CA LEU A 70 22.70 6.47 3.01
C LEU A 70 22.07 7.31 1.89
N SER A 71 22.87 8.05 1.14
CA SER A 71 22.42 8.84 -0.01
C SER A 71 21.82 7.97 -1.11
N VAL A 72 22.40 6.80 -1.41
CA VAL A 72 21.84 5.84 -2.37
C VAL A 72 20.47 5.34 -1.91
N HIS A 73 20.32 5.04 -0.62
CA HIS A 73 19.05 4.62 -0.05
C HIS A 73 18.00 5.73 0.00
N TYR A 74 18.42 7.00 0.00
CA TYR A 74 17.54 8.16 0.00
C TYR A 74 17.02 8.54 -1.39
N GLN A 75 17.71 8.16 -2.48
CA GLN A 75 17.31 8.49 -3.86
C GLN A 75 15.84 8.19 -4.22
N PRO A 76 15.22 7.07 -3.80
CA PRO A 76 13.81 6.81 -4.11
C PRO A 76 12.83 7.82 -3.50
N TYR A 77 13.25 8.58 -2.48
CA TYR A 77 12.44 9.59 -1.80
C TYR A 77 12.53 10.98 -2.42
N THR A 78 13.34 11.17 -3.48
CA THR A 78 13.54 12.46 -4.16
C THR A 78 12.77 12.62 -5.47
N TRP A 79 12.04 11.59 -5.92
CA TRP A 79 11.30 11.59 -7.19
C TRP A 79 9.90 12.21 -7.12
N GLU A 80 9.67 13.13 -6.18
CA GLU A 80 8.49 14.02 -6.15
C GLU A 80 8.81 15.37 -6.78
#